data_AF-A0A0C3KWI1-F1
#
_entry.id   AF-A0A0C3KWI1-F1
#
_cell.length_a   1.000
_cell.length_b   1.000
_cell.length_c   1.000
_cell.angle_alpha   90.00
_cell.angle_beta   90.00
_cell.angle_gamma   90.00
#
_symmetry.space_group_name_H-M   'P 1'
#
loop_
_entity.id
_entity.type
_entity.pdbx_description
1 polymer ?
#
loop_
_entity_poly.entity_id
_entity_poly.type
_entity_poly.pdbx_seq_one_letter_code
_entity_poly.pdbx_strand_id
1 'polypeptide(L)'
;MKTTQSSTGQPFLNIDTDVLLLIVSYLEVRDIIALRQTCRGLSQRCLDHSVWSTVVMTNIVFKNLLWPSYAWPLSEVPAATLEQLCVRAVQMETKWDTGRLKEDSKLSRCIQRPWNSITWEP
;
A
#
# COMPACT_ATOMS: atom_id res chain seq x y z
N MET A 1 -48.11 12.63 -12.14
CA MET A 1 -47.42 12.56 -10.82
C MET A 1 -45.92 12.50 -11.11
N LYS A 2 -45.19 13.57 -10.83
CA LYS A 2 -43.74 13.69 -11.10
C LYS A 2 -42.98 13.17 -9.89
N THR A 3 -42.14 12.16 -10.07
CA THR A 3 -41.22 11.67 -9.05
C THR A 3 -39.97 12.55 -9.02
N THR A 4 -39.99 13.55 -8.14
CA THR A 4 -38.82 14.36 -7.79
C THR A 4 -37.99 13.57 -6.77
N GLN A 5 -37.02 12.77 -7.23
CA GLN A 5 -35.99 12.25 -6.34
C GLN A 5 -34.91 13.32 -6.16
N SER A 6 -35.11 14.18 -5.17
CA SER A 6 -34.07 15.05 -4.62
C SER A 6 -33.18 14.22 -3.70
N SER A 7 -32.21 13.49 -4.26
CA SER A 7 -31.11 12.92 -3.45
C SER A 7 -29.96 13.94 -3.39
N THR A 8 -30.09 14.93 -2.52
CA THR A 8 -28.96 15.74 -2.05
C THR A 8 -28.05 14.84 -1.22
N GLY A 9 -27.15 14.13 -1.90
CA GLY A 9 -26.22 13.15 -1.31
C GLY A 9 -24.82 13.31 -1.88
N GLN A 10 -24.04 14.19 -1.24
CA GLN A 10 -22.58 14.33 -1.30
C GLN A 10 -21.94 14.78 -2.63
N PRO A 11 -21.62 16.09 -2.79
CA PRO A 11 -20.90 16.60 -3.97
C PRO A 11 -19.50 15.98 -4.15
N PHE A 12 -18.90 15.50 -3.07
CA PHE A 12 -17.57 14.86 -3.09
C PHE A 12 -17.55 13.51 -3.83
N LEU A 13 -18.69 12.81 -3.92
CA LEU A 13 -18.81 11.55 -4.66
C LEU A 13 -18.97 11.77 -6.18
N ASN A 14 -19.19 13.01 -6.61
CA ASN A 14 -19.39 13.39 -8.01
C ASN A 14 -18.19 14.14 -8.60
N ILE A 15 -16.99 13.86 -8.06
CA ILE A 15 -15.72 14.35 -8.57
C ILE A 15 -15.28 13.46 -9.75
N ASP A 16 -14.61 14.01 -10.76
CA ASP A 16 -14.06 13.24 -11.86
C ASP A 16 -12.93 12.32 -11.39
N THR A 17 -12.82 11.13 -12.00
CA THR A 17 -11.80 10.14 -11.64
C THR A 17 -10.39 10.71 -11.73
N ASP A 18 -10.11 11.59 -12.69
CA ASP A 18 -8.80 12.23 -12.87
C ASP A 18 -8.45 13.15 -11.69
N VAL A 19 -9.43 13.90 -11.19
CA VAL A 19 -9.24 14.78 -10.01
C VAL A 19 -9.02 13.93 -8.76
N LEU A 20 -9.73 12.80 -8.63
CA LEU A 20 -9.49 11.86 -7.54
C LEU A 20 -8.08 11.27 -7.61
N LEU A 21 -7.61 10.87 -8.80
CA LEU A 21 -6.25 10.38 -9.02
C LEU A 21 -5.20 11.43 -8.66
N LEU A 22 -5.44 12.68 -9.04
CA LEU A 22 -4.57 13.80 -8.68
C LEU A 22 -4.50 13.97 -7.16
N ILE A 23 -5.65 13.97 -6.48
CA ILE A 23 -5.69 14.05 -5.02
C ILE A 23 -4.88 12.89 -4.41
N VAL A 24 -5.19 11.65 -4.82
CA VAL A 24 -4.52 10.45 -4.30
C VAL A 24 -3.00 10.45 -4.56
N SER A 25 -2.54 11.08 -5.64
CA SER A 25 -1.11 11.20 -5.93
C SER A 25 -0.32 11.96 -4.85
N TYR A 26 -0.99 12.86 -4.11
CA TYR A 26 -0.42 13.61 -2.99
C TYR A 26 -0.66 12.95 -1.62
N LEU A 27 -1.47 11.90 -1.55
CA LEU A 27 -1.76 11.20 -0.29
C LEU A 27 -0.78 10.05 -0.04
N GLU A 28 -0.56 9.77 1.23
CA GLU A 28 0.15 8.56 1.64
C GLU A 28 -0.78 7.33 1.63
N VAL A 29 -0.19 6.14 1.53
CA VAL A 29 -0.90 4.86 1.54
C VAL A 29 -1.86 4.74 2.74
N ARG A 30 -1.47 5.26 3.92
CA ARG A 30 -2.29 5.21 5.14
C ARG A 30 -3.54 6.08 5.02
N ASP A 31 -3.39 7.27 4.45
CA ASP A 31 -4.50 8.21 4.27
C ASP A 31 -5.51 7.68 3.26
N ILE A 32 -5.04 7.01 2.20
CA ILE A 32 -5.88 6.37 1.20
C ILE A 32 -6.73 5.25 1.82
N ILE A 33 -6.15 4.46 2.72
CA ILE A 33 -6.87 3.40 3.46
C ILE A 33 -7.88 4.02 4.43
N ALA A 34 -7.52 5.11 5.10
CA ALA A 34 -8.46 5.85 5.94
C ALA A 34 -9.62 6.42 5.11
N LEU A 35 -9.32 6.99 3.93
CA LEU A 35 -10.30 7.53 2.99
C LEU A 35 -11.29 6.45 2.54
N ARG A 36 -10.81 5.23 2.26
CA ARG A 36 -11.62 4.06 1.92
C ARG A 36 -12.61 3.68 3.03
N GLN A 37 -12.29 3.93 4.30
CA GLN A 37 -13.16 3.60 5.44
C GLN A 37 -14.23 4.67 5.69
N THR A 38 -14.15 5.85 5.06
CA THR A 38 -15.09 6.95 5.32
C THR A 38 -16.47 6.74 4.71
N CYS A 39 -16.55 6.33 3.44
CA CYS A 39 -17.83 6.10 2.77
C CYS A 39 -17.73 5.01 1.70
N ARG A 40 -18.86 4.35 1.42
CA ARG A 40 -18.93 3.23 0.45
C ARG A 40 -18.57 3.65 -0.97
N GLY A 41 -18.93 4.87 -1.37
CA GLY A 41 -18.64 5.40 -2.72
C GLY A 41 -17.15 5.64 -2.96
N LEU A 42 -16.46 6.26 -2.00
CA LEU A 42 -15.01 6.38 -2.04
C LEU A 42 -14.35 5.01 -1.92
N SER A 43 -14.91 4.09 -1.14
CA SER A 43 -14.40 2.72 -1.03
C SER A 43 -14.33 2.01 -2.38
N GLN A 44 -15.37 2.16 -3.20
CA GLN A 44 -15.40 1.58 -4.55
C GLN A 44 -14.38 2.24 -5.48
N ARG A 45 -14.29 3.58 -5.47
CA ARG A 45 -13.35 4.32 -6.34
C ARG A 45 -11.89 4.12 -5.94
N CYS A 46 -11.59 4.01 -4.65
CA CYS A 46 -10.23 3.72 -4.16
C CYS A 46 -9.78 2.28 -4.43
N LEU A 47 -10.69 1.39 -4.86
CA LEU A 47 -10.33 0.04 -5.31
C LEU A 47 -9.96 -0.02 -6.80
N ASP A 48 -10.05 1.11 -7.52
CA ASP A 48 -9.67 1.15 -8.93
C ASP A 48 -8.18 0.91 -9.11
N HIS A 49 -7.85 0.12 -10.13
CA HIS A 49 -6.48 -0.26 -10.45
C HIS A 49 -5.58 0.94 -10.75
N SER A 50 -6.12 1.95 -11.44
CA SER A 50 -5.41 3.19 -11.80
C SER A 50 -4.96 3.96 -10.55
N VAL A 51 -5.76 3.94 -9.49
CA VAL A 51 -5.44 4.58 -8.21
C VAL A 51 -4.22 3.92 -7.61
N TRP A 52 -4.24 2.59 -7.44
CA TRP A 52 -3.11 1.86 -6.87
C TRP A 52 -1.86 1.91 -7.75
N SER A 53 -2.00 1.89 -9.07
CA SER A 53 -0.86 2.06 -9.98
C SER A 53 -0.19 3.42 -9.80
N THR A 54 -0.98 4.48 -9.65
CA THR A 54 -0.48 5.82 -9.37
C THR A 54 0.22 5.86 -8.01
N VAL A 55 -0.39 5.26 -6.99
CA VAL A 55 0.17 5.18 -5.63
C VAL A 55 1.49 4.43 -5.61
N VAL A 56 1.62 3.32 -6.33
CA VAL A 56 2.90 2.60 -6.45
C VAL A 56 3.96 3.50 -7.06
N MET A 57 3.65 4.19 -8.16
CA MET A 57 4.60 5.09 -8.80
C MET A 57 5.02 6.26 -7.89
N THR A 58 4.08 6.91 -7.21
CA THR A 58 4.36 8.12 -6.41
C THR A 58 4.89 7.83 -5.01
N ASN A 59 4.42 6.78 -4.34
CA ASN A 59 4.80 6.49 -2.96
C ASN A 59 5.92 5.45 -2.83
N ILE A 60 6.13 4.59 -3.84
CA ILE A 60 7.09 3.48 -3.72
C ILE A 60 8.26 3.73 -4.65
N VAL A 61 8.00 3.88 -5.96
CA VAL A 61 9.05 4.07 -6.95
C VAL A 61 9.78 5.40 -6.70
N PHE A 62 9.04 6.49 -6.52
CA PHE A 62 9.65 7.80 -6.21
C PHE A 62 10.42 7.81 -4.88
N LYS A 63 9.93 7.10 -3.85
CA LYS A 63 10.61 6.98 -2.55
C LYS A 63 11.70 5.90 -2.53
N ASN A 64 11.98 5.23 -3.65
CA ASN A 64 12.92 4.10 -3.76
C ASN A 64 12.69 2.98 -2.72
N LEU A 65 11.42 2.68 -2.42
CA LEU A 65 11.06 1.60 -1.51
C LEU A 65 11.23 0.23 -2.17
N LEU A 66 11.48 -0.79 -1.34
CA LEU A 66 11.62 -2.17 -1.79
C LEU A 66 10.33 -2.66 -2.43
N TRP A 67 10.38 -2.88 -3.74
CA TRP A 67 9.27 -3.42 -4.51
C TRP A 67 9.63 -4.78 -5.13
N PRO A 68 8.75 -5.78 -5.05
CA PRO A 68 9.02 -7.09 -5.64
C PRO A 68 9.08 -7.01 -7.18
N SER A 69 10.13 -7.59 -7.76
CA SER A 69 10.32 -7.64 -9.21
C SER A 69 9.21 -8.40 -9.94
N TYR A 70 8.59 -9.39 -9.29
CA TYR A 70 7.48 -10.18 -9.86
C TYR A 70 6.17 -9.42 -9.97
N ALA A 71 6.03 -8.27 -9.32
CA ALA A 71 4.82 -7.44 -9.39
C ALA A 71 4.85 -6.47 -10.59
N TRP A 72 5.78 -6.68 -11.51
CA TRP A 72 5.83 -6.01 -12.82
C TRP A 72 5.36 -6.97 -13.91
N PRO A 73 4.56 -6.50 -14.88
CA PRO A 73 4.01 -5.15 -15.05
C PRO A 73 2.78 -4.88 -14.16
N LEU A 74 2.59 -3.61 -13.74
CA LEU A 74 1.48 -3.24 -12.85
C LEU A 74 0.11 -3.62 -13.43
N SER A 75 -0.06 -3.60 -14.75
CA SER A 75 -1.30 -3.94 -15.46
C SER A 75 -1.80 -5.37 -15.23
N GLU A 76 -0.91 -6.31 -14.92
CA GLU A 76 -1.27 -7.72 -14.71
C GLU A 76 -1.63 -8.03 -13.25
N VAL A 77 -1.32 -7.10 -12.33
CA VAL A 77 -1.52 -7.31 -10.90
C VAL A 77 -2.89 -6.76 -10.50
N PRO A 78 -3.76 -7.55 -9.85
CA PRO A 78 -5.05 -7.05 -9.42
C PRO A 78 -4.89 -5.94 -8.36
N ALA A 79 -5.80 -4.96 -8.37
CA ALA A 79 -5.75 -3.80 -7.48
C ALA A 79 -5.62 -4.17 -5.99
N ALA A 80 -6.31 -5.22 -5.55
CA ALA A 80 -6.23 -5.73 -4.19
C ALA A 80 -4.82 -6.23 -3.81
N THR A 81 -4.09 -6.84 -4.76
CA THR A 81 -2.71 -7.26 -4.54
C THR A 81 -1.77 -6.07 -4.54
N LEU A 82 -1.97 -5.07 -5.41
CA LEU A 82 -1.20 -3.83 -5.39
C LEU A 82 -1.36 -3.10 -4.04
N GLU A 83 -2.58 -3.02 -3.51
CA GLU A 83 -2.85 -2.48 -2.17
C GLU A 83 -2.03 -3.19 -1.09
N GLN A 84 -2.10 -4.53 -1.05
CA GLN A 84 -1.36 -5.31 -0.06
C GLN A 84 0.15 -5.11 -0.16
N LEU A 85 0.68 -5.06 -1.38
CA LEU A 85 2.11 -4.80 -1.60
C LEU A 85 2.50 -3.39 -1.15
N CYS A 86 1.69 -2.38 -1.45
CA CYS A 86 1.91 -1.01 -0.99
C CYS A 86 1.92 -0.92 0.54
N VAL A 87 0.92 -1.51 1.20
CA VAL A 87 0.84 -1.54 2.66
C VAL A 87 2.06 -2.21 3.25
N ARG A 88 2.49 -3.34 2.67
CA ARG A 88 3.66 -4.08 3.14
C ARG A 88 4.94 -3.28 2.98
N ALA A 89 5.13 -2.60 1.85
CA ALA A 89 6.29 -1.77 1.59
C ALA A 89 6.40 -0.62 2.62
N VAL A 90 5.30 0.11 2.86
CA VAL A 90 5.27 1.21 3.84
C VAL A 90 5.44 0.69 5.27
N GLN A 91 4.85 -0.45 5.62
CA GLN A 91 5.08 -1.06 6.92
C GLN A 91 6.54 -1.47 7.11
N MET A 92 7.21 -1.96 6.06
CA MET A 92 8.61 -2.35 6.10
C MET A 92 9.51 -1.12 6.28
N GLU A 93 9.27 -0.04 5.53
CA GLU A 93 9.92 1.26 5.70
C GLU A 93 9.76 1.77 7.14
N THR A 94 8.53 1.81 7.65
CA THR A 94 8.26 2.28 9.03
C THR A 94 9.01 1.43 10.06
N LYS A 95 9.03 0.10 9.89
CA LYS A 95 9.76 -0.82 10.77
C LYS A 95 11.27 -0.66 10.67
N TRP A 96 11.77 -0.31 9.48
CA TRP A 96 13.18 -0.06 9.24
C TRP A 96 13.63 1.25 9.91
N ASP A 97 12.87 2.33 9.71
CA ASP A 97 13.16 3.65 10.27
C ASP A 97 12.98 3.73 11.78
N THR A 98 12.02 2.97 12.33
CA THR A 98 11.81 2.97 13.78
C THR A 98 12.96 2.39 14.57
N GLY A 99 13.96 1.75 13.93
CA GLY A 99 15.29 1.41 14.48
C GLY A 99 15.30 0.49 15.72
N ARG A 100 14.15 0.29 16.35
CA ARG A 100 13.91 -0.65 17.44
C ARG A 100 13.42 -1.92 16.78
N LEU A 101 14.40 -2.66 16.25
CA LEU A 101 14.55 -4.04 16.71
C LEU A 101 14.37 -3.98 18.22
N LYS A 102 13.14 -4.20 18.66
CA LYS A 102 12.81 -4.42 20.06
C LYS A 102 13.78 -5.51 20.49
N GLU A 103 14.78 -5.14 21.27
CA GLU A 103 15.78 -6.04 21.80
C GLU A 103 15.15 -7.41 22.13
N ASP A 104 15.79 -8.47 21.67
CA ASP A 104 15.99 -9.68 22.48
C ASP A 104 14.82 -10.58 22.86
N SER A 105 13.65 -10.56 22.21
CA SER A 105 12.64 -11.53 22.66
C SER A 105 12.83 -12.97 22.13
N LYS A 106 13.29 -13.22 20.89
CA LYS A 106 13.24 -14.60 20.32
C LYS A 106 14.23 -15.00 19.21
N LEU A 107 15.28 -14.23 18.87
CA LEU A 107 16.24 -14.68 17.83
C LEU A 107 17.21 -15.79 18.28
N SER A 108 17.17 -16.22 19.54
CA SER A 108 17.92 -17.40 19.99
C SER A 108 17.44 -18.74 19.42
N ARG A 109 16.37 -18.77 18.60
CA ARG A 109 15.79 -20.04 18.10
C ARG A 109 16.12 -20.39 16.65
N CYS A 110 16.75 -19.51 15.88
CA CYS A 110 17.10 -19.80 14.51
C CYS A 110 18.43 -19.14 14.16
N ILE A 111 19.40 -19.97 13.78
CA ILE A 111 20.81 -19.66 13.52
C ILE A 111 21.69 -19.75 14.78
N GLN A 112 21.59 -20.86 15.52
CA GLN A 112 22.84 -21.43 16.07
C GLN A 112 23.55 -22.09 14.89
N ARG A 113 24.76 -21.64 14.56
CA ARG A 113 25.63 -22.44 13.69
C ARG A 113 25.77 -23.82 14.33
N PRO A 114 25.48 -24.90 13.61
CA PRO A 114 25.78 -26.24 14.09
C PRO A 114 27.26 -26.30 14.49
N TRP A 115 27.58 -26.93 15.62
CA TRP A 115 28.97 -27.09 16.10
C TRP A 115 29.88 -27.83 15.11
N ASN A 116 29.30 -28.49 14.11
CA ASN A 116 29.97 -29.19 13.03
C ASN A 116 29.99 -28.41 11.71
N SER A 117 29.73 -27.09 11.72
CA SER A 117 29.88 -26.27 10.52
C SER A 117 31.35 -26.26 10.10
N ILE A 118 31.68 -26.96 9.01
CA ILE A 118 33.00 -26.94 8.39
C ILE A 118 33.30 -25.49 7.98
N THR A 119 34.19 -24.84 8.73
CA THR A 119 34.86 -23.63 8.27
C THR A 119 36.01 -24.09 7.40
N TRP A 120 35.91 -23.84 6.10
CA TRP A 120 37.07 -23.95 5.22
C TRP A 120 38.06 -22.87 5.65
N GLU A 121 39.02 -23.23 6.52
CA GLU A 121 40.23 -22.45 6.72
C GLU A 121 41.21 -22.75 5.57
N PRO A 122 41.94 -21.74 5.07
CA PRO A 122 42.76 -21.82 3.86
C PRO A 122 43.99 -22.73 3.97
#